data_AF-A0A1N7MH33-F1
#
_entry.id   AF-A0A1N7MH33-F1
#
_cell.length_a   1.000
_cell.length_b   1.000
_cell.length_c   1.000
_cell.angle_alpha   90.00
_cell.angle_beta   90.00
_cell.angle_gamma   90.00
#
_symmetry.space_group_name_H-M   'P 1'
#
loop_
_entity.id
_entity.type
_entity.pdbx_description
1 polymer ?
#
loop_
_entity_poly.entity_id
_entity_poly.type
_entity_poly.pdbx_seq_one_letter_code
_entity_poly.pdbx_strand_id
1 'polypeptide(L)'
;MIFEQVCEELKKSTGEELKQVLVFDHEAKEVDCGARLAEFEGDDANEVYERLKDRVDDNVQLAFHCTGIIVGESASQWDLLRWAQTHGINYGLDTEDLVRELEKVDAKYGIKLIRVDRDQVHFRLKELPEELDVFIDHLCRFCPDLLAQMYHDPEVLKKEIRETKTVPLWWD
;
A
#
# COMPACT_ATOMS: atom_id res chain seq x y z
N MET A 1 2.04 -18.64 6.62
CA MET A 1 3.38 -18.44 7.19
C MET A 1 3.22 -17.36 8.25
N ILE A 2 3.60 -17.67 9.48
CA ILE A 2 3.62 -16.68 10.57
C ILE A 2 4.70 -15.64 10.30
N PHE A 3 4.60 -14.50 10.98
CA PHE A 3 5.48 -13.35 10.79
C PHE A 3 6.97 -13.68 10.84
N GLU A 4 7.41 -14.45 11.83
CA GLU A 4 8.82 -14.81 11.98
C GLU A 4 9.34 -15.61 10.78
N GLN A 5 8.51 -16.49 10.23
CA GLN A 5 8.88 -17.26 9.03
C GLN A 5 8.98 -16.37 7.79
N VAL A 6 8.11 -15.37 7.67
CA VAL A 6 8.16 -14.40 6.57
C VAL A 6 9.42 -13.54 6.68
N CYS A 7 9.75 -13.04 7.88
CA CYS A 7 10.99 -12.31 8.13
C CYS A 7 12.23 -13.13 7.78
N GLU A 8 12.29 -14.41 8.15
CA GLU A 8 13.39 -15.30 7.79
C GLU A 8 13.51 -15.53 6.27
N GLU A 9 12.39 -15.67 5.55
CA GLU A 9 12.43 -15.79 4.09
C GLU A 9 12.87 -14.50 3.39
N LEU A 10 12.42 -13.34 3.89
CA LEU A 10 12.86 -12.04 3.39
C LEU A 10 14.36 -11.84 3.64
N LYS A 11 14.83 -12.12 4.86
CA LYS A 11 16.25 -12.05 5.24
C LYS A 11 17.14 -12.94 4.37
N LYS A 12 16.71 -14.17 4.08
CA LYS A 12 17.44 -15.05 3.15
C LYS A 12 17.49 -14.49 1.73
N SER A 13 16.44 -13.79 1.31
CA SER A 13 16.33 -13.24 -0.04
C SER A 13 17.18 -11.98 -0.21
N THR A 14 17.28 -11.13 0.83
CA THR A 14 18.09 -9.91 0.81
C THR A 14 19.55 -10.16 1.21
N GLY A 15 19.82 -11.19 2.01
CA GLY A 15 21.12 -11.42 2.64
C GLY A 15 21.40 -10.48 3.82
N GLU A 16 20.44 -9.65 4.22
CA GLU A 16 20.56 -8.62 5.25
C GLU A 16 19.47 -8.73 6.32
N GLU A 17 19.76 -8.21 7.52
CA GLU A 17 18.75 -8.09 8.57
C GLU A 17 17.65 -7.09 8.16
N LEU A 18 16.40 -7.41 8.47
CA LEU A 18 15.30 -6.49 8.22
C LEU A 18 15.38 -5.30 9.18
N LYS A 19 15.19 -4.10 8.65
CA LYS A 19 15.16 -2.85 9.44
C LYS A 19 13.87 -2.76 10.24
N GLN A 20 13.95 -2.15 11.42
CA GLN A 20 12.76 -1.75 12.17
C GLN A 20 12.06 -0.61 11.43
N VAL A 21 10.73 -0.68 11.32
CA VAL A 21 9.94 0.46 10.87
C VAL A 21 9.61 1.31 12.08
N LEU A 22 10.07 2.56 12.04
CA LEU A 22 9.85 3.54 13.10
C LEU A 22 8.73 4.50 12.68
N VAL A 23 7.82 4.77 13.61
CA VAL A 23 6.74 5.77 13.47
C VAL A 23 6.89 6.82 14.56
N PHE A 24 6.28 7.99 14.38
CA PHE A 24 6.25 9.01 15.42
C PHE A 24 5.00 8.86 16.30
N ASP A 25 5.19 8.88 17.62
CA ASP A 25 4.08 8.97 18.56
C ASP A 25 3.54 10.42 18.67
N HIS A 26 2.53 10.61 19.52
CA HIS A 26 1.93 11.92 19.80
C HIS A 26 2.89 12.94 20.43
N GLU A 27 4.04 12.51 20.94
CA GLU A 27 5.11 13.37 21.47
C GLU A 27 6.24 13.59 20.44
N ALA A 28 6.03 13.19 19.19
CA ALA A 28 7.01 13.23 18.11
C ALA A 28 8.29 12.41 18.41
N LYS A 29 8.16 11.32 19.17
CA LYS A 29 9.24 10.36 19.41
C LYS A 29 9.12 9.18 18.45
N GLU A 30 10.26 8.74 17.94
CA GLU A 30 10.34 7.51 17.15
C GLU A 30 10.09 6.30 18.03
N VAL A 31 9.17 5.44 17.60
CA VAL A 31 8.82 4.19 18.26
C VAL A 31 8.80 3.05 17.24
N ASP A 32 9.32 1.87 17.64
CA ASP A 32 9.20 0.64 16.84
C ASP A 32 7.72 0.22 16.80
N CYS A 33 7.13 0.19 15.61
CA CYS A 33 5.73 -0.19 15.41
C CYS A 33 5.54 -1.72 15.26
N GLY A 34 6.61 -2.50 15.38
CA GLY A 34 6.60 -3.96 15.21
C GLY A 34 6.77 -4.41 13.76
N ALA A 35 6.52 -3.54 12.78
CA ALA A 35 6.77 -3.84 11.38
C ALA A 35 8.27 -3.82 11.04
N ARG A 36 8.62 -4.52 9.96
CA ARG A 36 9.97 -4.73 9.48
C ARG A 36 10.04 -4.41 7.99
N LEU A 37 11.17 -3.87 7.56
CA LEU A 37 11.45 -3.52 6.17
C LEU A 37 12.61 -4.37 5.65
N ALA A 38 12.33 -5.18 4.64
CA ALA A 38 13.34 -5.87 3.84
C ALA A 38 13.69 -4.98 2.66
N GLU A 39 14.91 -4.46 2.61
CA GLU A 39 15.36 -3.63 1.49
C GLU A 39 15.85 -4.50 0.33
N PHE A 40 15.52 -4.08 -0.89
CA PHE A 40 15.90 -4.76 -2.12
C PHE A 40 16.57 -3.76 -3.07
N GLU A 41 17.55 -4.25 -3.82
CA GLU A 41 18.13 -3.51 -4.95
C GLU A 41 17.39 -3.90 -6.24
N GLY A 42 17.00 -2.91 -7.06
CA GLY A 42 16.35 -3.16 -8.35
C GLY A 42 14.99 -3.88 -8.25
N ASP A 43 14.72 -4.79 -9.18
CA ASP A 43 13.42 -5.46 -9.35
C ASP A 43 13.26 -6.76 -8.52
N ASP A 44 14.28 -7.12 -7.71
CA ASP A 44 14.34 -8.41 -6.98
C ASP A 44 13.20 -8.57 -5.97
N ALA A 45 12.66 -7.47 -5.45
CA ALA A 45 11.52 -7.47 -4.54
C ALA A 45 10.29 -8.16 -5.15
N ASN A 46 10.09 -8.03 -6.47
CA ASN A 46 8.86 -8.52 -7.11
C ASN A 46 8.75 -10.04 -7.07
N GLU A 47 9.84 -10.76 -7.40
CA GLU A 47 9.86 -12.22 -7.36
C GLU A 47 9.58 -12.75 -5.95
N VAL A 48 10.18 -12.09 -4.94
CA VAL A 48 10.01 -12.47 -3.53
C VAL A 48 8.59 -12.19 -3.05
N TYR A 49 8.04 -11.02 -3.37
CA TYR A 49 6.67 -10.66 -3.02
C TYR A 49 5.66 -11.64 -3.61
N GLU A 50 5.74 -11.91 -4.92
CA GLU A 50 4.84 -12.84 -5.60
C GLU A 50 4.93 -14.26 -5.04
N ARG A 51 6.11 -14.70 -4.62
CA ARG A 51 6.31 -15.98 -3.96
C ARG A 51 5.67 -16.04 -2.57
N LEU A 52 5.62 -14.93 -1.82
CA LEU A 52 5.19 -14.90 -0.42
C LEU A 52 3.72 -14.51 -0.22
N LYS A 53 3.17 -13.64 -1.07
CA LYS A 53 1.90 -12.93 -0.82
C LYS A 53 0.68 -13.82 -0.51
N ASP A 54 0.62 -15.02 -1.09
CA ASP A 54 -0.49 -15.97 -0.89
C ASP A 54 -0.15 -17.08 0.12
N ARG A 55 1.03 -17.01 0.75
CA ARG A 55 1.54 -18.02 1.70
C ARG A 55 1.63 -17.50 3.12
N VAL A 56 1.36 -16.23 3.37
CA VAL A 56 1.36 -15.63 4.72
C VAL A 56 0.05 -15.93 5.46
N ASP A 57 0.11 -15.94 6.79
CA ASP A 57 -1.10 -16.09 7.60
C ASP A 57 -1.96 -14.82 7.55
N ASP A 58 -3.26 -14.93 7.85
CA ASP A 58 -4.23 -13.82 7.74
C ASP A 58 -3.86 -12.61 8.63
N ASN A 59 -3.11 -12.84 9.71
CA ASN A 59 -2.61 -11.81 10.62
C ASN A 59 -1.25 -11.23 10.20
N VAL A 60 -0.74 -11.54 9.01
CA VAL A 60 0.51 -10.99 8.50
C VAL A 60 0.20 -10.11 7.28
N GLN A 61 0.56 -8.84 7.38
CA GLN A 61 0.43 -7.90 6.28
C GLN A 61 1.79 -7.71 5.60
N LEU A 62 1.79 -7.71 4.28
CA LEU A 62 2.94 -7.37 3.45
C LEU A 62 2.52 -6.47 2.29
N ALA A 63 3.39 -5.55 1.90
CA ALA A 63 3.24 -4.72 0.71
C ALA A 63 4.61 -4.26 0.21
N PHE A 64 4.68 -3.82 -1.03
CA PHE A 64 5.82 -3.05 -1.51
C PHE A 64 5.93 -1.70 -0.78
N HIS A 65 7.16 -1.27 -0.62
CA HIS A 65 7.61 0.03 -0.13
C HIS A 65 8.70 0.55 -1.07
N CYS A 66 9.04 1.83 -1.03
CA CYS A 66 9.91 2.52 -1.99
C CYS A 66 11.31 1.91 -2.06
N THR A 67 11.75 1.27 -0.98
CA THR A 67 13.04 0.59 -0.87
C THR A 67 12.94 -0.94 -0.78
N GLY A 68 11.74 -1.53 -0.84
CA GLY A 68 11.61 -2.99 -0.75
C GLY A 68 10.23 -3.50 -0.33
N ILE A 69 10.19 -4.39 0.68
CA ILE A 69 8.95 -5.00 1.19
C ILE A 69 8.80 -4.69 2.68
N ILE A 70 7.68 -4.08 3.04
CA ILE A 70 7.28 -3.90 4.44
C ILE A 70 6.43 -5.10 4.88
N VAL A 71 6.65 -5.58 6.10
CA VAL A 71 5.92 -6.70 6.69
C VAL A 71 5.65 -6.48 8.18
N GLY A 72 4.50 -6.92 8.68
CA GLY A 72 4.18 -6.85 10.11
C GLY A 72 3.00 -7.73 10.51
N GLU A 73 2.89 -8.04 11.80
CA GLU A 73 1.69 -8.69 12.35
C GLU A 73 0.57 -7.67 12.52
N SER A 74 -0.53 -7.88 11.81
CA SER A 74 -1.78 -7.15 12.02
C SER A 74 -2.97 -7.91 11.44
N ALA A 75 -4.10 -7.81 12.11
CA ALA A 75 -5.40 -8.25 11.61
C ALA A 75 -5.99 -7.32 10.53
N SER A 76 -5.35 -6.16 10.27
CA SER A 76 -5.86 -5.12 9.39
C SER A 76 -4.80 -4.66 8.39
N GLN A 77 -5.12 -4.71 7.09
CA GLN A 77 -4.24 -4.18 6.05
C GLN A 77 -3.98 -2.67 6.20
N TRP A 78 -4.85 -1.94 6.91
CA TRP A 78 -4.71 -0.49 7.11
C TRP A 78 -3.48 -0.11 7.93
N ASP A 79 -2.95 -1.05 8.72
CA ASP A 79 -1.71 -0.79 9.46
C ASP A 79 -0.51 -0.61 8.52
N LEU A 80 -0.57 -1.12 7.28
CA LEU A 80 0.44 -0.82 6.25
C LEU A 80 0.56 0.69 6.00
N LEU A 81 -0.57 1.41 5.94
CA LEU A 81 -0.59 2.88 5.75
C LEU A 81 -0.02 3.60 6.97
N ARG A 82 -0.29 3.10 8.18
CA ARG A 82 0.22 3.66 9.43
C ARG A 82 1.71 3.45 9.58
N TRP A 83 2.22 2.27 9.23
CA TRP A 83 3.65 1.97 9.26
C TRP A 83 4.42 2.78 8.23
N ALA A 84 3.87 2.92 7.01
CA ALA A 84 4.44 3.77 5.97
C ALA A 84 4.24 5.28 6.22
N GLN A 85 3.42 5.63 7.21
CA GLN A 85 3.01 7.01 7.51
C GLN A 85 2.46 7.72 6.27
N THR A 86 1.66 6.99 5.48
CA THR A 86 1.10 7.46 4.23
C THR A 86 0.13 8.62 4.48
N HIS A 87 0.27 9.71 3.73
CA HIS A 87 -0.62 10.87 3.83
C HIS A 87 -0.75 11.62 2.50
N GLY A 88 -1.84 12.37 2.33
CA GLY A 88 -2.03 13.33 1.25
C GLY A 88 -1.98 14.75 1.78
N ILE A 89 -0.88 15.11 2.47
CA ILE A 89 -0.82 16.33 3.30
C ILE A 89 -1.03 17.63 2.50
N ASN A 90 -0.64 17.65 1.22
CA ASN A 90 -0.85 18.80 0.33
C ASN A 90 -2.34 19.07 0.05
N TYR A 91 -3.18 18.07 0.30
CA TYR A 91 -4.64 18.13 0.22
C TYR A 91 -5.32 18.12 1.60
N GLY A 92 -4.53 18.23 2.68
CA GLY A 92 -5.03 18.22 4.06
C GLY A 92 -5.55 16.85 4.50
N LEU A 93 -5.06 15.76 3.90
CA LEU A 93 -5.43 14.39 4.24
C LEU A 93 -4.34 13.73 5.09
N ASP A 94 -4.69 13.31 6.31
CA ASP A 94 -3.81 12.50 7.13
C ASP A 94 -3.98 10.99 6.84
N THR A 95 -3.17 10.15 7.50
CA THR A 95 -3.24 8.69 7.33
C THR A 95 -4.62 8.11 7.65
N GLU A 96 -5.32 8.64 8.67
CA GLU A 96 -6.62 8.12 9.06
C GLU A 96 -7.73 8.59 8.12
N ASP A 97 -7.60 9.75 7.49
CA ASP A 97 -8.49 10.16 6.39
C ASP A 97 -8.37 9.19 5.20
N LEU A 98 -7.13 8.79 4.87
CA LEU A 98 -6.87 7.79 3.84
C LEU A 98 -7.50 6.44 4.20
N VAL A 99 -7.28 5.96 5.43
CA VAL A 99 -7.88 4.70 5.91
C VAL A 99 -9.41 4.74 5.78
N ARG A 100 -10.07 5.80 6.27
CA ARG A 100 -11.54 5.92 6.23
C ARG A 100 -12.08 5.89 4.81
N GLU A 101 -11.39 6.50 3.85
CA GLU A 101 -11.85 6.49 2.46
C GLU A 101 -11.61 5.14 1.81
N LEU A 102 -10.44 4.54 2.01
CA LEU A 102 -10.11 3.23 1.46
C LEU A 102 -10.97 2.11 2.06
N GLU A 103 -11.40 2.22 3.32
CA GLU A 103 -12.40 1.32 3.93
C GLU A 103 -13.75 1.38 3.21
N LYS A 104 -14.20 2.56 2.76
CA LYS A 104 -15.45 2.69 1.98
C LYS A 104 -15.29 2.03 0.61
N VAL A 105 -14.13 2.13 0.00
CA VAL A 105 -13.81 1.47 -1.27
C VAL A 105 -13.74 -0.05 -1.08
N ASP A 106 -13.07 -0.52 -0.03
CA ASP A 106 -12.98 -1.93 0.36
C ASP A 106 -14.36 -2.54 0.60
N ALA A 107 -15.23 -1.86 1.35
CA ALA A 107 -16.57 -2.34 1.64
C ALA A 107 -17.44 -2.53 0.38
N LYS A 108 -17.17 -1.79 -0.71
CA LYS A 108 -17.93 -1.87 -1.96
C LYS A 108 -17.36 -2.86 -2.96
N TYR A 109 -16.04 -2.90 -3.10
CA TYR A 109 -15.38 -3.60 -4.20
C TYR A 109 -14.37 -4.65 -3.75
N GLY A 110 -14.03 -4.64 -2.46
CA GLY A 110 -12.91 -5.37 -1.88
C GLY A 110 -11.58 -4.89 -2.43
N ILE A 111 -10.65 -4.51 -1.56
CA ILE A 111 -9.31 -4.12 -1.98
C ILE A 111 -8.24 -4.88 -1.21
N LYS A 112 -7.08 -5.04 -1.85
CA LYS A 112 -5.84 -5.47 -1.20
C LYS A 112 -4.79 -4.40 -1.46
N LEU A 113 -4.26 -3.80 -0.40
CA LEU A 113 -3.08 -2.94 -0.52
C LEU A 113 -1.90 -3.76 -1.02
N ILE A 114 -1.23 -3.26 -2.06
CA ILE A 114 -0.05 -3.92 -2.67
C ILE A 114 1.20 -3.05 -2.58
N ARG A 115 1.07 -1.73 -2.50
CA ARG A 115 2.16 -0.79 -2.26
C ARG A 115 1.69 0.28 -1.28
N VAL A 116 2.55 0.61 -0.32
CA VAL A 116 2.37 1.76 0.58
C VAL A 116 3.70 2.49 0.69
N ASP A 117 3.64 3.80 0.52
CA ASP A 117 4.75 4.73 0.65
C ASP A 117 4.25 5.98 1.37
N ARG A 118 5.11 6.98 1.60
CA ARG A 118 4.72 8.19 2.36
C ARG A 118 3.58 8.97 1.71
N ASP A 119 3.53 8.98 0.38
CA ASP A 119 2.65 9.80 -0.44
C ASP A 119 1.94 8.97 -1.53
N GLN A 120 2.10 7.65 -1.52
CA GLN A 120 1.59 6.77 -2.57
C GLN A 120 0.96 5.51 -1.99
N VAL A 121 -0.15 5.08 -2.58
CA VAL A 121 -0.83 3.81 -2.27
C VAL A 121 -1.26 3.14 -3.56
N HIS A 122 -0.85 1.90 -3.76
CA HIS A 122 -1.45 1.07 -4.78
C HIS A 122 -2.29 -0.02 -4.13
N PHE A 123 -3.49 -0.22 -4.65
CA PHE A 123 -4.34 -1.32 -4.23
C PHE A 123 -4.95 -2.04 -5.42
N ARG A 124 -5.22 -3.33 -5.23
CA ARG A 124 -5.90 -4.18 -6.21
C ARG A 124 -7.35 -4.40 -5.81
N LEU A 125 -8.27 -4.15 -6.74
CA LEU A 125 -9.70 -4.42 -6.61
C LEU A 125 -9.96 -5.93 -6.74
N LYS A 126 -10.77 -6.48 -5.84
CA LYS A 126 -11.33 -7.84 -5.99
C LYS A 126 -12.38 -7.83 -7.10
N GLU A 127 -13.29 -6.88 -7.03
CA GLU A 127 -14.37 -6.67 -8.00
C GLU A 127 -14.22 -5.32 -8.72
N LEU A 128 -14.41 -5.32 -10.04
CA LEU A 128 -14.40 -4.07 -10.80
C LEU A 128 -15.74 -3.35 -10.63
N PRO A 129 -15.74 -2.02 -10.39
CA PRO A 129 -16.97 -1.24 -10.39
C PRO A 129 -17.70 -1.33 -11.74
N GLU A 130 -19.01 -1.58 -11.71
CA GLU A 130 -19.84 -1.57 -12.93
C GLU A 130 -19.87 -0.16 -13.55
N GLU A 131 -20.07 0.85 -12.71
CA GLU A 131 -20.08 2.28 -13.05
C GLU A 131 -18.65 2.85 -12.92
N LEU A 132 -17.74 2.43 -13.81
CA LEU A 132 -16.33 2.81 -13.72
C LEU A 132 -16.12 4.34 -13.79
N ASP A 133 -16.94 5.06 -14.54
CA ASP A 133 -16.89 6.52 -14.64
C ASP A 133 -17.12 7.18 -13.28
N VAL A 134 -18.15 6.73 -12.54
CA VAL A 134 -18.45 7.22 -11.19
C VAL A 134 -17.30 6.90 -10.23
N PHE A 135 -16.69 5.73 -10.38
CA PHE A 135 -15.53 5.36 -9.57
C PHE A 135 -14.31 6.23 -9.85
N ILE A 136 -14.00 6.50 -11.13
CA ILE A 136 -12.89 7.40 -11.49
C ILE A 136 -13.13 8.81 -11.00
N ASP A 137 -14.33 9.35 -11.18
CA ASP A 137 -14.69 10.68 -10.67
C ASP A 137 -14.50 10.77 -9.15
N HIS A 138 -14.85 9.70 -8.43
CA HIS A 138 -14.62 9.60 -7.00
C HIS A 138 -13.11 9.61 -6.68
N LEU A 139 -12.32 8.78 -7.34
CA LEU A 139 -10.87 8.72 -7.14
C LEU A 139 -10.19 10.06 -7.44
N CYS A 140 -10.58 10.75 -8.51
CA CYS A 140 -9.98 12.04 -8.89
C CYS A 140 -10.32 13.16 -7.91
N ARG A 141 -11.43 13.07 -7.16
CA ARG A 141 -11.72 14.02 -6.07
C ARG A 141 -10.90 13.72 -4.83
N PHE A 142 -10.65 12.44 -4.56
CA PHE A 142 -9.88 11.99 -3.41
C PHE A 142 -8.36 12.15 -3.61
N CYS A 143 -7.90 11.98 -4.85
CA CYS A 143 -6.50 12.05 -5.26
C CYS A 143 -6.40 12.88 -6.56
N PRO A 144 -6.40 14.23 -6.46
CA PRO A 144 -6.43 15.11 -7.63
C PRO A 144 -5.27 14.94 -8.60
N ASP A 145 -4.11 14.52 -8.11
CA ASP A 145 -2.90 14.30 -8.92
C ASP A 145 -2.99 13.14 -9.90
N LEU A 146 -3.97 12.23 -9.72
CA LEU A 146 -4.24 11.18 -10.70
C LEU A 146 -4.39 11.76 -12.11
N LEU A 147 -5.17 12.82 -12.27
CA LEU A 147 -5.33 13.48 -13.57
C LEU A 147 -4.40 14.67 -13.74
N ALA A 148 -4.15 15.44 -12.67
CA ALA A 148 -3.34 16.64 -12.79
C ALA A 148 -1.89 16.33 -13.17
N GLN A 149 -1.34 15.20 -12.70
CA GLN A 149 0.09 14.90 -12.82
C GLN A 149 0.41 13.54 -13.45
N MET A 150 -0.40 12.50 -13.21
CA MET A 150 -0.06 11.14 -13.65
C MET A 150 -0.62 10.76 -15.03
N TYR A 151 -1.95 10.85 -15.20
CA TYR A 151 -2.64 10.29 -16.37
C TYR A 151 -3.05 11.32 -17.40
N HIS A 152 -3.39 12.54 -16.98
CA HIS A 152 -3.89 13.66 -17.81
C HIS A 152 -5.19 13.40 -18.60
N ASP A 153 -5.61 12.15 -18.78
CA ASP A 153 -6.83 11.71 -19.44
C ASP A 153 -7.50 10.58 -18.63
N PRO A 154 -8.75 10.77 -18.17
CA PRO A 154 -9.46 9.74 -17.41
C PRO A 154 -9.66 8.44 -18.19
N GLU A 155 -9.69 8.44 -19.52
CA GLU A 155 -9.83 7.21 -20.30
C GLU A 155 -8.60 6.31 -20.21
N VAL A 156 -7.40 6.90 -20.06
CA VAL A 156 -6.16 6.13 -19.85
C VAL A 156 -6.20 5.44 -18.49
N LEU A 157 -6.59 6.17 -17.44
CA LEU A 157 -6.74 5.61 -16.09
C LEU A 157 -7.82 4.51 -16.05
N LYS A 158 -8.98 4.72 -16.68
CA LYS A 158 -10.04 3.70 -16.81
C LYS A 158 -9.53 2.44 -17.49
N LYS A 159 -8.78 2.60 -18.58
CA LYS A 159 -8.21 1.46 -19.32
C LYS A 159 -7.25 0.67 -18.43
N GLU A 160 -6.34 1.35 -17.74
CA GLU A 160 -5.38 0.68 -16.85
C GLU A 160 -6.07 -0.06 -15.70
N ILE A 161 -7.02 0.58 -15.01
CA ILE A 161 -7.78 -0.08 -13.93
C ILE A 161 -8.56 -1.28 -14.46
N ARG A 162 -9.14 -1.19 -15.66
CA ARG A 162 -9.89 -2.31 -16.26
C ARG A 162 -8.97 -3.50 -16.59
N GLU A 163 -7.76 -3.23 -17.07
CA GLU A 163 -6.81 -4.28 -17.48
C GLU A 163 -6.08 -4.90 -16.28
N THR A 164 -5.73 -4.10 -15.28
CA THR A 164 -4.86 -4.52 -14.16
C THR A 164 -5.60 -4.72 -12.84
N LYS A 165 -6.82 -4.19 -12.71
CA LYS A 165 -7.57 -4.01 -11.45
C LYS A 165 -6.78 -3.25 -10.38
N THR A 166 -5.73 -2.54 -10.74
CA THR A 166 -4.87 -1.81 -9.81
C THR A 166 -5.17 -0.33 -9.90
N VAL A 167 -5.29 0.32 -8.74
CA VAL A 167 -5.46 1.76 -8.61
C VAL A 167 -4.19 2.35 -8.00
N PRO A 168 -3.47 3.23 -8.71
CA PRO A 168 -2.22 3.84 -8.22
C PRO A 168 -2.46 5.27 -7.74
N LEU A 169 -2.76 5.46 -6.45
CA LEU A 169 -2.94 6.78 -5.85
C LEU A 169 -1.58 7.37 -5.46
N TRP A 170 -1.39 8.65 -5.75
CA TRP A 170 -0.20 9.42 -5.38
C TRP A 170 -0.61 10.88 -5.13
N TRP A 171 -0.13 11.47 -4.03
CA TRP A 171 -0.43 12.85 -3.64
C TRP A 171 0.88 13.65 -3.52
N ASP A 172 1.13 14.58 -4.45
CA ASP A 172 2.32 15.45 -4.47
C ASP A 172 1.99 16.92 -4.17
#